data_AF-A0A346AF31-F1
#
_entry.id   AF-A0A346AF31-F1
#
_cell.length_a   1.000
_cell.length_b   1.000
_cell.length_c   1.000
_cell.angle_alpha   90.00
_cell.angle_beta   90.00
_cell.angle_gamma   90.00
#
_symmetry.space_group_name_H-M   'P 1'
#
loop_
_entity.id
_entity.type
_entity.pdbx_description
1 polymer ?
#
loop_
_entity_poly.entity_id
_entity_poly.type
_entity_poly.pdbx_seq_one_letter_code
_entity_poly.pdbx_strand_id
1 'polypeptide(L)'
;MDARLTRRTVLAAGALAVVTAGGALALSRVRESPAVPPGSAPDLENLPVAEVPAPTGQAVEVVCCAGWDAATRAPVSPMSEAVARAQDAAGAQYAVVLFVDGVARAVVEVCWSANHAELWNVDADGRRYRGVAYRRWPDGRLRLFEVRGWDHAAEHDEPTFKARVSRDEKAAIGTVDILAVLADGGALHTEREWSDWPEERRPEENVAVPAVEGWAGLAGMTGPVTVRRGPDVVPARFPWRPPRPLKPRHVTETVTDGTRFTTSDGRDLTVERVAAGSIRLPSGRLLVADPGWLDAGPAPFTATVPPGEYPVDVFRAASGGFRAVACRVTGTDRIITSGSGDGAYPVWLGRAQDGAISCYVLDFLDPDLATARPA
;
A
#
# COMPACT_ATOMS: atom_id res chain seq x y z
N MET A 1 34.00 -56.98 35.43
CA MET A 1 32.93 -57.69 36.18
C MET A 1 31.66 -56.86 36.07
N ASP A 2 30.55 -57.59 36.08
CA ASP A 2 29.15 -57.24 35.84
C ASP A 2 28.63 -55.94 36.51
N ALA A 3 27.52 -55.27 36.16
CA ALA A 3 26.51 -55.25 35.07
C ALA A 3 25.09 -55.04 35.68
N ARG A 4 24.25 -54.28 34.97
CA ARG A 4 22.76 -54.16 35.05
C ARG A 4 22.11 -53.23 36.11
N LEU A 5 21.51 -52.14 35.58
CA LEU A 5 20.09 -51.70 35.69
C LEU A 5 19.49 -51.44 37.10
N THR A 6 18.60 -50.44 37.34
CA THR A 6 17.40 -50.12 36.54
C THR A 6 16.74 -48.76 36.91
N ARG A 7 15.87 -48.27 36.00
CA ARG A 7 14.72 -47.32 36.16
C ARG A 7 14.94 -45.79 36.13
N ARG A 8 14.53 -45.27 34.96
CA ARG A 8 14.09 -43.91 34.59
C ARG A 8 13.22 -43.20 35.65
N THR A 9 13.40 -41.87 35.72
CA THR A 9 12.29 -40.91 35.81
C THR A 9 12.56 -39.79 34.80
N VAL A 10 11.64 -39.56 33.86
CA VAL A 10 11.72 -38.47 32.88
C VAL A 10 10.81 -37.34 33.35
N LEU A 11 11.37 -36.17 33.63
CA LEU A 11 10.60 -34.95 33.84
C LEU A 11 10.19 -34.40 32.47
N ALA A 12 8.90 -34.54 32.13
CA ALA A 12 8.33 -33.94 30.94
C ALA A 12 8.04 -32.45 31.21
N ALA A 13 8.94 -31.57 30.75
CA ALA A 13 8.63 -30.15 30.61
C ALA A 13 7.67 -29.96 29.42
N GLY A 14 6.67 -29.09 29.59
CA GLY A 14 5.53 -29.00 28.66
C GLY A 14 5.92 -28.60 27.24
N ALA A 15 5.36 -29.30 26.25
CA ALA A 15 5.55 -28.99 24.84
C ALA A 15 4.85 -27.67 24.48
N LEU A 16 5.62 -26.69 24.02
CA LEU A 16 5.12 -25.50 23.36
C LEU A 16 4.61 -25.91 21.96
N ALA A 17 3.29 -26.05 21.80
CA ALA A 17 2.69 -26.41 20.53
C ALA A 17 2.66 -25.19 19.59
N VAL A 18 3.75 -24.99 18.83
CA VAL A 18 3.81 -24.00 17.76
C VAL A 18 3.03 -24.52 16.55
N VAL A 19 1.84 -23.98 16.30
CA VAL A 19 1.13 -24.20 15.04
C VAL A 19 1.68 -23.23 13.99
N THR A 20 2.64 -23.70 13.19
CA THR A 20 3.21 -22.94 12.07
C THR A 20 2.23 -22.88 10.90
N ALA A 21 1.28 -21.94 10.93
CA ALA A 21 0.48 -21.58 9.76
C ALA A 21 1.28 -20.72 8.75
N GLY A 22 2.29 -19.99 9.24
CA GLY A 22 3.35 -19.38 8.43
C GLY A 22 4.57 -20.31 8.39
N GLY A 23 4.59 -21.24 7.44
CA GLY A 23 5.80 -22.00 7.15
C GLY A 23 6.84 -21.08 6.53
N ALA A 24 7.96 -20.86 7.21
CA ALA A 24 9.17 -20.31 6.61
C ALA A 24 9.77 -21.35 5.63
N LEU A 25 9.09 -21.55 4.50
CA LEU A 25 9.72 -22.07 3.31
C LEU A 25 10.33 -20.89 2.59
N ALA A 26 11.67 -20.88 2.55
CA ALA A 26 12.43 -20.08 1.61
C ALA A 26 11.93 -20.40 0.18
N LEU A 27 11.03 -19.56 -0.32
CA LEU A 27 10.71 -19.46 -1.72
C LEU A 27 11.48 -18.28 -2.30
N SER A 28 12.80 -18.43 -2.25
CA SER A 28 13.64 -18.19 -3.43
C SER A 28 13.24 -19.15 -4.57
N ARG A 29 11.96 -19.11 -4.95
CA ARG A 29 11.55 -19.34 -6.32
C ARG A 29 11.42 -17.97 -6.90
N VAL A 30 12.57 -17.49 -7.38
CA VAL A 30 12.68 -16.94 -8.72
C VAL A 30 11.50 -17.50 -9.52
N ARG A 31 10.53 -16.65 -9.83
CA ARG A 31 9.63 -16.92 -10.94
C ARG A 31 10.59 -17.14 -12.09
N GLU A 32 10.65 -18.34 -12.65
CA GLU A 32 11.33 -18.51 -13.93
C GLU A 32 10.58 -17.61 -14.90
N SER A 33 11.11 -16.40 -15.08
CA SER A 33 10.82 -15.58 -16.24
C SER A 33 10.98 -16.49 -17.45
N PRO A 34 10.05 -16.47 -18.41
CA PRO A 34 10.17 -17.29 -19.62
C PRO A 34 11.58 -17.12 -20.17
N ALA A 35 12.31 -18.24 -20.26
CA ALA A 35 13.77 -18.26 -20.15
C ALA A 35 14.43 -17.11 -20.91
N VAL A 36 14.96 -16.13 -20.15
CA VAL A 36 15.62 -14.96 -20.73
C VAL A 36 16.76 -15.49 -21.62
N PRO A 37 16.76 -15.21 -22.94
CA PRO A 37 17.80 -15.71 -23.81
C PRO A 37 19.16 -15.23 -23.28
N PRO A 38 20.18 -16.10 -23.23
CA PRO A 38 21.46 -15.75 -22.62
C PRO A 38 22.13 -14.63 -23.43
N GLY A 39 22.03 -13.39 -22.94
CA GLY A 39 22.48 -12.21 -23.68
C GLY A 39 22.31 -10.87 -22.96
N SER A 40 21.29 -10.71 -22.11
CA SER A 40 21.06 -9.46 -21.36
C SER A 40 20.47 -9.71 -19.98
N ALA A 41 21.26 -9.55 -18.93
CA ALA A 41 20.72 -9.23 -17.62
C ALA A 41 19.98 -7.87 -17.71
N PRO A 42 18.88 -7.65 -16.95
CA PRO A 42 18.24 -6.35 -16.92
C PRO A 42 19.25 -5.29 -16.44
N ASP A 43 19.27 -4.13 -17.09
CA ASP A 43 20.15 -3.05 -16.71
C ASP A 43 19.66 -2.43 -15.39
N LEU A 44 20.29 -2.86 -14.29
CA LEU A 44 20.01 -2.38 -12.94
C LEU A 44 20.70 -1.05 -12.65
N GLU A 45 21.48 -0.46 -13.57
CA GLU A 45 22.01 0.89 -13.41
C GLU A 45 21.10 1.90 -14.14
N ASN A 46 20.68 1.58 -15.37
CA ASN A 46 19.87 2.46 -16.23
C ASN A 46 18.38 2.08 -16.22
N LEU A 47 17.69 2.35 -15.10
CA LEU A 47 16.24 2.19 -15.02
C LEU A 47 15.49 3.25 -15.84
N PRO A 48 14.31 2.93 -16.41
CA PRO A 48 13.50 3.85 -17.20
C PRO A 48 12.71 4.82 -16.27
N VAL A 49 13.45 5.69 -15.58
CA VAL A 49 12.88 6.74 -14.73
C VAL A 49 12.37 7.91 -15.57
N ALA A 50 11.33 8.60 -15.08
CA ALA A 50 10.88 9.83 -15.70
C ALA A 50 11.86 10.98 -15.41
N GLU A 51 11.99 11.92 -16.35
CA GLU A 51 12.86 13.11 -16.20
C GLU A 51 12.52 13.88 -14.91
N VAL A 52 13.53 14.17 -14.08
CA VAL A 52 13.33 15.05 -12.91
C VAL A 52 13.50 16.50 -13.34
N PRO A 53 12.45 17.35 -13.30
CA PRO A 53 12.56 18.71 -13.80
C PRO A 53 13.68 19.50 -13.11
N ALA A 54 14.41 20.29 -13.90
CA ALA A 54 15.37 21.24 -13.40
C ALA A 54 14.67 22.33 -12.56
N PRO A 55 15.26 22.77 -11.43
CA PRO A 55 14.72 23.89 -10.67
C PRO A 55 14.65 25.16 -11.51
N THR A 56 13.62 25.99 -11.32
CA THR A 56 13.46 27.26 -12.05
C THR A 56 13.33 28.45 -11.11
N GLY A 57 14.05 29.53 -11.42
CA GLY A 57 13.93 30.84 -10.76
C GLY A 57 12.93 31.78 -11.44
N GLN A 58 12.18 31.30 -12.44
CA GLN A 58 11.17 32.10 -13.14
C GLN A 58 9.93 32.33 -12.27
N ALA A 59 9.17 33.38 -12.58
CA ALA A 59 7.94 33.69 -11.87
C ALA A 59 6.90 32.57 -12.03
N VAL A 60 6.23 32.24 -10.93
CA VAL A 60 5.23 31.18 -10.84
C VAL A 60 3.85 31.79 -10.61
N GLU A 61 2.88 31.41 -11.44
CA GLU A 61 1.48 31.70 -11.18
C GLU A 61 0.78 30.45 -10.64
N VAL A 62 0.14 30.59 -9.49
CA VAL A 62 -0.54 29.54 -8.74
C VAL A 62 -2.04 29.68 -8.94
N VAL A 63 -2.70 28.63 -9.42
CA VAL A 63 -4.17 28.60 -9.57
C VAL A 63 -4.76 27.54 -8.65
N CYS A 64 -5.58 27.96 -7.69
CA CYS A 64 -6.36 27.06 -6.86
C CYS A 64 -7.59 26.56 -7.62
N CYS A 65 -7.88 25.27 -7.58
CA CYS A 65 -8.96 24.67 -8.37
C CYS A 65 -9.44 23.33 -7.78
N ALA A 66 -10.51 22.76 -8.35
CA ALA A 66 -10.94 21.41 -8.00
C ALA A 66 -9.98 20.32 -8.53
N GLY A 67 -9.26 20.59 -9.63
CA GLY A 67 -8.32 19.66 -10.24
C GLY A 67 -7.81 20.14 -11.59
N TRP A 68 -7.18 19.25 -12.33
CA TRP A 68 -6.66 19.51 -13.67
C TRP A 68 -7.42 18.70 -14.73
N ASP A 69 -7.62 19.28 -15.90
CA ASP A 69 -8.09 18.58 -17.10
C ASP A 69 -6.98 18.62 -18.16
N ALA A 70 -6.39 17.46 -18.44
CA ALA A 70 -5.34 17.30 -19.44
C ALA A 70 -5.85 17.52 -20.88
N ALA A 71 -7.13 17.23 -21.17
CA ALA A 71 -7.68 17.36 -22.52
C ALA A 71 -7.88 18.82 -22.92
N THR A 72 -8.35 19.67 -21.99
CA THR A 72 -8.48 21.12 -22.20
C THR A 72 -7.27 21.93 -21.72
N ARG A 73 -6.29 21.27 -21.08
CA ARG A 73 -5.08 21.88 -20.48
C ARG A 73 -5.43 23.02 -19.52
N ALA A 74 -6.46 22.82 -18.71
CA ALA A 74 -7.08 23.86 -17.89
C ALA A 74 -7.34 23.43 -16.43
N PRO A 75 -7.26 24.37 -15.46
CA PRO A 75 -7.72 24.14 -14.10
C PRO A 75 -9.25 23.98 -14.05
N VAL A 76 -9.72 22.84 -13.54
CA VAL A 76 -11.15 22.52 -13.40
C VAL A 76 -11.74 23.25 -12.20
N SER A 77 -12.76 24.07 -12.43
CA SER A 77 -13.44 24.88 -11.40
C SER A 77 -12.45 25.65 -10.50
N PRO A 78 -11.80 26.72 -11.01
CA PRO A 78 -10.95 27.59 -10.19
C PRO A 78 -11.70 28.14 -8.97
N MET A 79 -10.97 28.35 -7.87
CA MET A 79 -11.46 28.94 -6.62
C MET A 79 -10.48 29.99 -6.09
N SER A 80 -10.90 30.81 -5.14
CA SER A 80 -9.99 31.75 -4.47
C SER A 80 -9.02 31.03 -3.53
N GLU A 81 -7.89 31.68 -3.25
CA GLU A 81 -6.92 31.21 -2.27
C GLU A 81 -7.53 31.06 -0.87
N ALA A 82 -8.46 31.94 -0.49
CA ALA A 82 -9.16 31.87 0.79
C ALA A 82 -10.04 30.61 0.89
N VAL A 83 -10.71 30.23 -0.20
CA VAL A 83 -11.47 28.97 -0.28
C VAL A 83 -10.52 27.77 -0.20
N ALA A 84 -9.39 27.79 -0.91
CA ALA A 84 -8.41 26.69 -0.86
C ALA A 84 -7.82 26.51 0.55
N ARG A 85 -7.41 27.61 1.21
CA ARG A 85 -6.96 27.58 2.62
C ARG A 85 -8.05 27.08 3.57
N ALA A 86 -9.32 27.39 3.32
CA ALA A 86 -10.44 26.86 4.10
C ALA A 86 -10.66 25.35 3.87
N GLN A 87 -10.51 24.85 2.63
CA GLN A 87 -10.52 23.41 2.34
C GLN A 87 -9.36 22.69 3.04
N ASP A 88 -8.15 23.26 2.97
CA ASP A 88 -6.95 22.73 3.64
C ASP A 88 -7.16 22.61 5.15
N ALA A 89 -7.60 23.69 5.81
CA ALA A 89 -7.87 23.71 7.25
C ALA A 89 -8.99 22.73 7.66
N ALA A 90 -9.99 22.51 6.80
CA ALA A 90 -11.06 21.54 7.02
C ALA A 90 -10.65 20.08 6.72
N GLY A 91 -9.43 19.85 6.20
CA GLY A 91 -8.97 18.54 5.74
C GLY A 91 -9.68 18.00 4.50
N ALA A 92 -10.34 18.89 3.76
CA ALA A 92 -11.08 18.59 2.55
C ALA A 92 -10.14 18.51 1.32
N GLN A 93 -10.73 18.41 0.13
CA GLN A 93 -10.04 18.21 -1.13
C GLN A 93 -9.81 19.55 -1.84
N TYR A 94 -8.61 19.78 -2.38
CA TYR A 94 -8.33 20.88 -3.31
C TYR A 94 -7.12 20.54 -4.19
N ALA A 95 -6.97 21.26 -5.30
CA ALA A 95 -5.79 21.17 -6.14
C ALA A 95 -5.19 22.55 -6.42
N VAL A 96 -3.91 22.53 -6.80
CA VAL A 96 -3.10 23.71 -7.12
C VAL A 96 -2.38 23.44 -8.44
N VAL A 97 -2.59 24.29 -9.44
CA VAL A 97 -1.86 24.23 -10.72
C VAL A 97 -0.78 25.32 -10.73
N LEU A 98 0.44 24.92 -11.07
CA LEU A 98 1.63 25.76 -11.10
C LEU A 98 1.98 26.07 -12.56
N PHE A 99 1.89 27.34 -12.94
CA PHE A 99 2.21 27.85 -14.27
C PHE A 99 3.54 28.60 -14.26
N VAL A 100 4.35 28.39 -15.30
CA VAL A 100 5.57 29.17 -15.60
C VAL A 100 5.43 29.65 -17.04
N ASP A 101 5.58 30.96 -17.26
CA ASP A 101 5.33 31.65 -18.54
C ASP A 101 3.96 31.30 -19.18
N GLY A 102 2.93 31.11 -18.36
CA GLY A 102 1.59 30.74 -18.80
C GLY A 102 1.40 29.26 -19.17
N VAL A 103 2.46 28.44 -19.11
CA VAL A 103 2.41 27.00 -19.36
C VAL A 103 2.32 26.26 -18.03
N ALA A 104 1.36 25.34 -17.88
CA ALA A 104 1.28 24.48 -16.71
C ALA A 104 2.52 23.56 -16.65
N ARG A 105 3.18 23.51 -15.49
CA ARG A 105 4.39 22.70 -15.26
C ARG A 105 4.18 21.62 -14.20
N ALA A 106 3.32 21.90 -13.24
CA ALA A 106 2.95 20.93 -12.22
C ALA A 106 1.51 21.13 -11.72
N VAL A 107 0.94 20.06 -11.18
CA VAL A 107 -0.35 20.04 -10.50
C VAL A 107 -0.14 19.36 -9.15
N VAL A 108 -0.62 19.95 -8.06
CA VAL A 108 -0.60 19.33 -6.73
C VAL A 108 -2.03 19.03 -6.31
N GLU A 109 -2.29 17.80 -5.90
CA GLU A 109 -3.60 17.33 -5.45
C GLU A 109 -3.54 16.99 -3.96
N VAL A 110 -4.41 17.60 -3.14
CA VAL A 110 -4.33 17.58 -1.67
C VAL A 110 -5.66 17.15 -1.06
N CYS A 111 -5.61 16.23 -0.09
CA CYS A 111 -6.77 15.79 0.69
C CYS A 111 -6.36 15.20 2.05
N TRP A 112 -6.43 15.97 3.13
CA TRP A 112 -5.95 15.52 4.45
C TRP A 112 -6.86 14.51 5.14
N SER A 113 -8.16 14.46 4.82
CA SER A 113 -9.04 13.35 5.25
C SER A 113 -8.64 11.99 4.67
N ALA A 114 -7.77 11.96 3.66
CA ALA A 114 -7.09 10.78 3.15
C ALA A 114 -5.58 10.77 3.44
N ASN A 115 -5.09 11.69 4.28
CA ASN A 115 -3.67 11.92 4.56
C ASN A 115 -2.81 12.07 3.30
N HIS A 116 -3.35 12.66 2.23
CA HIS A 116 -2.76 12.61 0.90
C HIS A 116 -2.34 13.99 0.38
N ALA A 117 -1.14 14.05 -0.18
CA ALA A 117 -0.75 15.06 -1.16
C ALA A 117 0.03 14.36 -2.28
N GLU A 118 -0.15 14.75 -3.54
CA GLU A 118 0.63 14.22 -4.65
C GLU A 118 0.93 15.33 -5.67
N LEU A 119 2.20 15.39 -6.10
CA LEU A 119 2.71 16.38 -7.04
C LEU A 119 2.95 15.72 -8.38
N TRP A 120 2.22 16.17 -9.39
CA TRP A 120 2.35 15.77 -10.78
C TRP A 120 3.20 16.78 -11.54
N ASN A 121 4.17 16.32 -12.33
CA ASN A 121 4.76 17.11 -13.40
C ASN A 121 4.03 16.81 -14.70
N VAL A 122 3.70 17.86 -15.47
CA VAL A 122 2.93 17.75 -16.71
C VAL A 122 3.76 18.14 -17.94
N ASP A 123 3.54 17.44 -19.05
CA ASP A 123 4.20 17.69 -20.32
C ASP A 123 3.54 18.86 -21.09
N ALA A 124 4.07 19.17 -22.28
CA ALA A 124 3.51 20.22 -23.15
C ALA A 124 2.09 19.91 -23.66
N ASP A 125 1.66 18.64 -23.58
CA ASP A 125 0.30 18.21 -23.91
C ASP A 125 -0.67 18.26 -22.72
N GLY A 126 -0.17 18.58 -21.52
CA GLY A 126 -0.94 18.62 -20.27
C GLY A 126 -1.09 17.25 -19.60
N ARG A 127 -0.43 16.19 -20.09
CA ARG A 127 -0.43 14.85 -19.49
C ARG A 127 0.57 14.79 -18.34
N ARG A 128 0.25 14.04 -17.28
CA ARG A 128 1.24 13.67 -16.24
C ARG A 128 2.35 12.83 -16.88
N TYR A 129 3.61 13.10 -16.58
CA TYR A 129 4.73 12.23 -16.95
C TYR A 129 5.52 11.75 -15.72
N ARG A 130 5.44 12.49 -14.61
CA ARG A 130 6.05 12.14 -13.33
C ARG A 130 5.13 12.49 -12.17
N GLY A 131 5.14 11.69 -11.11
CA GLY A 131 4.34 11.88 -9.90
C GLY A 131 5.14 11.60 -8.63
N VAL A 132 5.01 12.45 -7.62
CA VAL A 132 5.62 12.29 -6.30
C VAL A 132 4.52 12.29 -5.23
N ALA A 133 4.19 11.10 -4.74
CA ALA A 133 3.18 10.90 -3.72
C ALA A 133 3.75 11.09 -2.31
N TYR A 134 3.08 11.92 -1.52
CA TYR A 134 3.35 12.13 -0.10
C TYR A 134 2.20 11.62 0.75
N ARG A 135 2.49 11.28 2.00
CA ARG A 135 1.47 11.07 3.04
C ARG A 135 1.69 12.01 4.21
N ARG A 136 0.61 12.57 4.74
CA ARG A 136 0.63 13.36 5.98
C ARG A 136 0.65 12.43 7.18
N TRP A 137 1.61 12.63 8.07
CA TRP A 137 1.85 11.79 9.22
C TRP A 137 1.26 12.38 10.51
N PRO A 138 1.15 11.61 11.60
CA PRO A 138 0.61 12.10 12.89
C PRO A 138 1.39 13.28 13.49
N ASP A 139 2.67 13.45 13.13
CA ASP A 139 3.50 14.61 13.46
C ASP A 139 3.13 15.88 12.66
N GLY A 140 2.13 15.78 11.78
CA GLY A 140 1.63 16.86 10.94
C GLY A 140 2.47 17.12 9.68
N ARG A 141 3.59 16.42 9.47
CA ARG A 141 4.52 16.61 8.35
C ARG A 141 4.20 15.64 7.21
N LEU A 142 4.77 15.89 6.03
CA LEU A 142 4.67 14.98 4.89
C LEU A 142 5.84 13.99 4.89
N ARG A 143 5.58 12.77 4.43
CA ARG A 143 6.59 11.74 4.15
C ARG A 143 6.47 11.21 2.73
N LEU A 144 7.59 11.01 2.05
CA LEU A 144 7.61 10.43 0.70
C LEU A 144 7.03 9.00 0.74
N PHE A 145 6.06 8.72 -0.12
CA PHE A 145 5.40 7.41 -0.18
C PHE A 145 5.80 6.64 -1.44
N GLU A 146 5.76 7.28 -2.59
CA GLU A 146 5.98 6.63 -3.88
C GLU A 146 6.32 7.68 -4.95
N VAL A 147 7.22 7.34 -5.87
CA VAL A 147 7.41 8.07 -7.13
C VAL A 147 6.90 7.23 -8.29
N ARG A 148 6.32 7.88 -9.29
CA ARG A 148 5.74 7.24 -10.48
C ARG A 148 6.22 7.96 -11.75
N GLY A 149 6.49 7.19 -12.80
CA GLY A 149 6.78 7.70 -14.14
C GLY A 149 5.79 7.12 -15.16
N TRP A 150 5.43 7.91 -16.18
CA TRP A 150 4.60 7.50 -17.31
C TRP A 150 5.36 7.73 -18.61
N ASP A 151 5.49 6.67 -19.40
CA ASP A 151 5.84 6.78 -20.82
C ASP A 151 4.57 6.60 -21.68
N HIS A 152 4.11 7.70 -22.28
CA HIS A 152 2.92 7.71 -23.14
C HIS A 152 3.16 7.09 -24.53
N ALA A 153 4.39 6.69 -24.86
CA ALA A 153 4.66 5.86 -26.05
C ALA A 153 4.14 4.42 -25.87
N ALA A 154 3.90 3.96 -24.64
CA ALA A 154 3.52 2.58 -24.32
C ALA A 154 1.99 2.29 -24.39
N GLU A 155 1.16 3.22 -24.89
CA GLU A 155 -0.31 3.10 -24.98
C GLU A 155 -1.03 2.69 -23.66
N HIS A 156 -0.47 3.03 -22.50
CA HIS A 156 -1.02 2.69 -21.18
C HIS A 156 -1.20 3.95 -20.30
N ASP A 157 -2.33 4.04 -19.59
CA ASP A 157 -2.56 5.09 -18.57
C ASP A 157 -1.97 4.71 -17.18
N GLU A 158 -1.52 3.47 -17.03
CA GLU A 158 -0.74 3.04 -15.87
C GLU A 158 0.70 3.57 -15.94
N PRO A 159 1.32 3.93 -14.80
CA PRO A 159 2.71 4.35 -14.78
C PRO A 159 3.63 3.17 -15.11
N THR A 160 4.51 3.37 -16.09
CA THR A 160 5.55 2.44 -16.53
C THR A 160 6.69 2.33 -15.52
N PHE A 161 6.81 3.25 -14.56
CA PHE A 161 7.76 3.20 -13.46
C PHE A 161 7.08 3.49 -12.12
N LYS A 162 7.41 2.72 -11.08
CA LYS A 162 7.02 2.95 -9.68
C LYS A 162 8.22 2.69 -8.77
N ALA A 163 8.52 3.62 -7.86
CA ALA A 163 9.48 3.46 -6.78
C ALA A 163 8.79 3.77 -5.44
N ARG A 164 8.47 2.72 -4.67
CA ARG A 164 7.74 2.81 -3.41
C ARG A 164 8.69 2.73 -2.22
N VAL A 165 8.47 3.59 -1.23
CA VAL A 165 9.33 3.70 -0.05
C VAL A 165 8.88 2.74 1.05
N SER A 166 9.73 1.79 1.42
CA SER A 166 9.47 0.80 2.47
C SER A 166 10.14 1.17 3.80
N ARG A 167 9.40 1.04 4.90
CA ARG A 167 9.77 1.55 6.24
C ARG A 167 9.70 0.49 7.33
N ASP A 168 10.59 0.62 8.31
CA ASP A 168 10.62 -0.20 9.52
C ASP A 168 9.59 0.24 10.58
N GLU A 169 9.51 -0.48 11.70
CA GLU A 169 8.63 -0.16 12.83
C GLU A 169 8.89 1.22 13.45
N LYS A 170 10.10 1.78 13.25
CA LYS A 170 10.55 3.07 13.78
C LYS A 170 10.35 4.20 12.76
N ALA A 171 9.67 3.90 11.65
CA ALA A 171 9.46 4.79 10.51
C ALA A 171 10.72 5.20 9.73
N ALA A 172 11.85 4.56 9.98
CA ALA A 172 13.05 4.74 9.16
C ALA A 172 12.85 4.02 7.82
N ILE A 173 13.39 4.58 6.74
CA ILE A 173 13.38 3.93 5.43
C ILE A 173 14.58 2.98 5.37
N GLY A 174 14.31 1.71 5.07
CA GLY A 174 15.34 0.76 4.66
C GLY A 174 15.48 0.77 3.15
N THR A 175 14.41 0.35 2.46
CA THR A 175 14.46 -0.02 1.04
C THR A 175 13.44 0.73 0.18
N VAL A 176 13.60 0.58 -1.13
CA VAL A 176 12.73 1.08 -2.18
C VAL A 176 12.34 -0.07 -3.10
N ASP A 177 11.05 -0.41 -3.13
CA ASP A 177 10.48 -1.38 -4.05
C ASP A 177 10.28 -0.73 -5.43
N ILE A 178 10.86 -1.32 -6.46
CA ILE A 178 10.85 -0.79 -7.83
C ILE A 178 10.10 -1.76 -8.75
N LEU A 179 9.10 -1.21 -9.45
CA LEU A 179 8.47 -1.84 -10.61
C LEU A 179 8.73 -0.97 -11.84
N ALA A 180 9.28 -1.56 -12.90
CA ALA A 180 9.58 -0.85 -14.14
C ALA A 180 9.19 -1.67 -15.38
N VAL A 181 8.66 -1.02 -16.40
CA VAL A 181 8.48 -1.57 -17.75
C VAL A 181 9.73 -1.22 -18.56
N LEU A 182 10.43 -2.24 -19.04
CA LEU A 182 11.66 -2.12 -19.82
C LEU A 182 11.36 -1.84 -21.31
N ALA A 183 12.38 -1.43 -22.06
CA ALA A 183 12.27 -1.06 -23.47
C ALA A 183 11.86 -2.23 -24.41
N ASP A 184 11.99 -3.48 -23.95
CA ASP A 184 11.51 -4.69 -24.65
C ASP A 184 10.05 -5.06 -24.30
N GLY A 185 9.38 -4.27 -23.47
CA GLY A 185 8.05 -4.54 -22.92
C GLY A 185 8.05 -5.49 -21.71
N GLY A 186 9.22 -5.95 -21.26
CA GLY A 186 9.37 -6.77 -20.06
C GLY A 186 9.09 -5.98 -18.78
N ALA A 187 8.65 -6.66 -17.72
CA ALA A 187 8.47 -6.05 -16.40
C ALA A 187 9.61 -6.48 -15.46
N LEU A 188 10.34 -5.50 -14.92
CA LEU A 188 11.31 -5.66 -13.85
C LEU A 188 10.66 -5.37 -12.50
N HIS A 189 10.86 -6.27 -11.54
CA HIS A 189 10.60 -6.02 -10.12
C HIS A 189 11.90 -6.24 -9.34
N THR A 190 12.36 -5.22 -8.61
CA THR A 190 13.59 -5.25 -7.82
C THR A 190 13.45 -4.39 -6.58
N GLU A 191 14.24 -4.67 -5.55
CA GLU A 191 14.39 -3.82 -4.37
C GLU A 191 15.75 -3.11 -4.42
N ARG A 192 15.87 -1.92 -3.83
CA ARG A 192 17.12 -1.18 -3.61
C ARG A 192 17.22 -0.65 -2.19
N GLU A 193 18.42 -0.41 -1.71
CA GLU A 193 18.67 0.39 -0.49
C GLU A 193 18.24 1.85 -0.69
N TRP A 194 17.74 2.51 0.35
CA TRP A 194 17.31 3.93 0.28
C TRP A 194 18.43 4.92 -0.11
N SER A 195 19.69 4.54 0.10
CA SER A 195 20.86 5.30 -0.38
C SER A 195 21.05 5.23 -1.90
N ASP A 196 20.53 4.18 -2.53
CA ASP A 196 20.62 3.91 -3.97
C ASP A 196 19.29 4.28 -4.66
N TRP A 197 18.99 5.58 -4.66
CA TRP A 197 17.76 6.09 -5.25
C TRP A 197 17.86 6.14 -6.79
N PRO A 198 16.87 5.62 -7.53
CA PRO A 198 17.00 5.40 -8.98
C PRO A 198 16.93 6.65 -9.86
N GLU A 199 16.52 7.81 -9.33
CA GLU A 199 16.52 9.08 -10.07
C GLU A 199 17.75 9.93 -9.73
N GLU A 200 18.25 10.72 -10.69
CA GLU A 200 19.38 11.66 -10.49
C GLU A 200 19.23 12.57 -9.26
N ARG A 201 18.00 12.89 -8.87
CA ARG A 201 17.68 13.70 -7.70
C ARG A 201 16.52 13.09 -6.92
N ARG A 202 16.85 12.52 -5.76
CA ARG A 202 15.87 12.01 -4.79
C ARG A 202 14.93 13.13 -4.29
N PRO A 203 13.61 12.90 -4.22
CA PRO A 203 12.68 13.83 -3.57
C PRO A 203 13.02 14.06 -2.10
N GLU A 204 12.63 15.22 -1.56
CA GLU A 204 12.73 15.46 -0.12
C GLU A 204 11.82 14.49 0.64
N GLU A 205 12.36 13.81 1.64
CA GLU A 205 11.65 12.71 2.31
C GLU A 205 10.70 13.20 3.40
N ASN A 206 11.10 14.23 4.16
CA ASN A 206 10.44 14.68 5.39
C ASN A 206 10.22 16.18 5.35
N VAL A 207 9.15 16.62 4.68
CA VAL A 207 8.88 18.05 4.47
C VAL A 207 7.78 18.56 5.39
N ALA A 208 7.85 19.84 5.75
CA ALA A 208 6.70 20.51 6.36
C ALA A 208 5.56 20.59 5.34
N VAL A 209 4.30 20.51 5.78
CA VAL A 209 3.15 20.75 4.90
C VAL A 209 3.23 22.20 4.39
N PRO A 210 3.36 22.45 3.07
CA PRO A 210 3.42 23.80 2.55
C PRO A 210 2.07 24.51 2.70
N ALA A 211 2.10 25.83 2.80
CA ALA A 211 0.93 26.65 2.48
C ALA A 211 0.62 26.57 0.96
N VAL A 212 -0.54 27.05 0.54
CA VAL A 212 -1.04 26.96 -0.85
C VAL A 212 -0.03 27.51 -1.88
N GLU A 213 0.64 28.61 -1.55
CA GLU A 213 1.72 29.26 -2.28
C GLU A 213 3.06 28.51 -2.19
N GLY A 214 3.29 27.78 -1.09
CA GLY A 214 4.53 27.05 -0.82
C GLY A 214 4.70 25.77 -1.63
N TRP A 215 3.61 25.26 -2.24
CA TRP A 215 3.66 24.12 -3.16
C TRP A 215 4.59 24.34 -4.35
N ALA A 216 4.79 25.59 -4.80
CA ALA A 216 5.77 25.94 -5.83
C ALA A 216 7.21 25.57 -5.42
N GLY A 217 7.58 25.83 -4.15
CA GLY A 217 8.90 25.50 -3.62
C GLY A 217 9.18 24.00 -3.61
N LEU A 218 8.19 23.19 -3.19
CA LEU A 218 8.28 21.72 -3.23
C LEU A 218 8.37 21.17 -4.68
N ALA A 219 7.84 21.91 -5.66
CA ALA A 219 7.98 21.61 -7.08
C ALA A 219 9.33 22.03 -7.69
N GLY A 220 10.28 22.56 -6.89
CA GLY A 220 11.56 23.09 -7.37
C GLY A 220 11.44 24.46 -8.06
N MET A 221 10.30 25.14 -7.94
CA MET A 221 10.07 26.46 -8.54
C MET A 221 10.32 27.53 -7.47
N THR A 222 11.46 28.21 -7.57
CA THR A 222 12.02 29.09 -6.53
C THR A 222 11.91 30.58 -6.87
N GLY A 223 11.36 30.92 -8.03
CA GLY A 223 11.11 32.32 -8.42
C GLY A 223 9.90 32.94 -7.71
N PRO A 224 9.59 34.22 -8.00
CA PRO A 224 8.50 34.94 -7.37
C PRO A 224 7.14 34.27 -7.60
N VAL A 225 6.43 33.95 -6.51
CA VAL A 225 5.12 33.28 -6.55
C VAL A 225 4.00 34.31 -6.50
N THR A 226 3.00 34.15 -7.36
CA THR A 226 1.76 34.93 -7.37
C THR A 226 0.55 33.99 -7.42
N VAL A 227 -0.54 34.30 -6.71
CA VAL A 227 -1.76 33.49 -6.73
C VAL A 227 -2.82 34.17 -7.60
N ARG A 228 -3.32 33.46 -8.62
CA ARG A 228 -4.38 33.95 -9.50
C ARG A 228 -5.68 34.09 -8.70
N ARG A 229 -6.38 35.21 -8.86
CA ARG A 229 -7.71 35.40 -8.26
C ARG A 229 -8.72 34.42 -8.86
N GLY A 230 -9.50 33.78 -8.00
CA GLY A 230 -10.63 32.92 -8.35
C GLY A 230 -11.88 33.29 -7.54
N PRO A 231 -13.03 32.66 -7.82
CA PRO A 231 -14.28 32.92 -7.11
C PRO A 231 -14.24 32.38 -5.67
N ASP A 232 -14.91 33.07 -4.75
CA ASP A 232 -15.12 32.63 -3.36
C ASP A 232 -16.25 31.56 -3.26
N VAL A 233 -16.12 30.50 -4.05
CA VAL A 233 -17.08 29.39 -4.14
C VAL A 233 -16.34 28.06 -4.06
N VAL A 234 -16.77 27.18 -3.14
CA VAL A 234 -16.29 25.79 -3.06
C VAL A 234 -16.82 25.00 -4.27
N PRO A 235 -15.97 24.33 -5.06
CA PRO A 235 -16.44 23.48 -6.15
C PRO A 235 -17.33 22.33 -5.66
N ALA A 236 -18.48 22.15 -6.29
CA ALA A 236 -19.42 21.07 -5.95
C ALA A 236 -18.95 19.66 -6.36
N ARG A 237 -17.93 19.57 -7.23
CA ARG A 237 -17.35 18.32 -7.73
C ARG A 237 -15.85 18.50 -7.97
N PHE A 238 -15.11 17.43 -7.71
CA PHE A 238 -13.68 17.31 -7.99
C PHE A 238 -13.48 16.22 -9.05
N PRO A 239 -12.61 16.41 -10.06
CA PRO A 239 -12.41 15.43 -11.14
C PRO A 239 -11.61 14.20 -10.68
N TRP A 240 -10.76 14.35 -9.66
CA TRP A 240 -9.93 13.28 -9.11
C TRP A 240 -10.49 12.73 -7.79
N ARG A 241 -9.96 11.59 -7.34
CA ARG A 241 -10.29 10.95 -6.06
C ARG A 241 -8.98 10.66 -5.31
N PRO A 242 -8.85 11.04 -4.03
CA PRO A 242 -7.67 10.67 -3.27
C PRO A 242 -7.60 9.13 -3.13
N PRO A 243 -6.39 8.56 -3.07
CA PRO A 243 -6.23 7.14 -2.80
C PRO A 243 -6.87 6.81 -1.45
N ARG A 244 -7.53 5.66 -1.39
CA ARG A 244 -8.10 5.10 -0.17
C ARG A 244 -7.44 3.75 0.07
N PRO A 245 -7.11 3.40 1.33
CA PRO A 245 -6.72 2.03 1.67
C PRO A 245 -7.75 1.05 1.10
N LEU A 246 -7.30 -0.12 0.65
CA LEU A 246 -8.20 -1.14 0.13
C LEU A 246 -9.23 -1.45 1.21
N LYS A 247 -10.49 -1.16 0.89
CA LYS A 247 -11.58 -1.58 1.77
C LYS A 247 -11.91 -3.03 1.43
N PRO A 248 -11.87 -3.91 2.43
CA PRO A 248 -12.21 -5.32 2.25
C PRO A 248 -13.65 -5.49 1.84
N ARG A 249 -13.94 -6.64 1.23
CA ARG A 249 -15.26 -7.00 0.72
C ARG A 249 -15.43 -8.50 0.86
N HIS A 250 -16.68 -8.96 0.81
CA HIS A 250 -17.00 -10.38 0.66
C HIS A 250 -16.37 -11.30 1.73
N VAL A 251 -16.34 -10.79 2.96
CA VAL A 251 -15.67 -11.37 4.15
C VAL A 251 -16.23 -12.73 4.53
N THR A 252 -17.54 -12.91 4.41
CA THR A 252 -18.19 -14.20 4.69
C THR A 252 -17.79 -15.20 3.61
N GLU A 253 -17.75 -14.72 2.37
CA GLU A 253 -17.47 -15.49 1.17
C GLU A 253 -15.99 -15.94 1.14
N THR A 254 -15.03 -15.13 1.61
CA THR A 254 -13.60 -15.51 1.76
C THR A 254 -13.32 -16.58 2.82
N VAL A 255 -14.27 -16.84 3.75
CA VAL A 255 -14.24 -17.97 4.69
C VAL A 255 -15.36 -19.00 4.46
N THR A 256 -15.88 -19.04 3.24
CA THR A 256 -16.85 -20.04 2.79
C THR A 256 -16.20 -20.96 1.77
N ASP A 257 -16.13 -22.23 2.12
CA ASP A 257 -15.56 -23.30 1.30
C ASP A 257 -16.33 -23.44 -0.02
N GLY A 258 -15.62 -23.49 -1.14
CA GLY A 258 -16.18 -23.56 -2.49
C GLY A 258 -16.68 -22.25 -3.09
N THR A 259 -16.63 -21.12 -2.36
CA THR A 259 -16.90 -19.79 -2.93
C THR A 259 -16.02 -19.51 -4.14
N ARG A 260 -16.58 -18.88 -5.17
CA ARG A 260 -15.83 -18.41 -6.34
C ARG A 260 -15.81 -16.90 -6.45
N PHE A 261 -14.65 -16.39 -6.82
CA PHE A 261 -14.39 -14.99 -7.12
C PHE A 261 -13.80 -14.87 -8.52
N THR A 262 -14.24 -13.88 -9.29
CA THR A 262 -13.56 -13.50 -10.55
C THR A 262 -12.82 -12.18 -10.32
N THR A 263 -11.51 -12.19 -10.56
CA THR A 263 -10.61 -11.04 -10.40
C THR A 263 -10.83 -10.00 -11.51
N SER A 264 -10.25 -8.81 -11.35
CA SER A 264 -10.34 -7.74 -12.37
C SER A 264 -9.70 -8.09 -13.72
N ASP A 265 -8.71 -8.98 -13.74
CA ASP A 265 -8.07 -9.53 -14.94
C ASP A 265 -8.70 -10.86 -15.43
N GLY A 266 -9.87 -11.23 -14.89
CA GLY A 266 -10.69 -12.34 -15.39
C GLY A 266 -10.23 -13.74 -14.96
N ARG A 267 -9.35 -13.86 -13.95
CA ARG A 267 -9.02 -15.15 -13.34
C ARG A 267 -10.10 -15.57 -12.36
N ASP A 268 -10.47 -16.85 -12.40
CA ASP A 268 -11.33 -17.44 -11.37
C ASP A 268 -10.48 -17.96 -10.20
N LEU A 269 -10.86 -17.57 -8.99
CA LEU A 269 -10.33 -18.02 -7.72
C LEU A 269 -11.42 -18.82 -7.00
N THR A 270 -11.12 -20.04 -6.58
CA THR A 270 -11.99 -20.81 -5.68
C THR A 270 -11.41 -20.83 -4.28
N VAL A 271 -12.22 -20.48 -3.28
CA VAL A 271 -11.89 -20.61 -1.86
C VAL A 271 -11.94 -22.08 -1.47
N GLU A 272 -10.87 -22.59 -0.88
CA GLU A 272 -10.77 -23.94 -0.34
C GLU A 272 -10.46 -23.88 1.16
N ARG A 273 -11.24 -24.61 1.95
CA ARG A 273 -11.04 -24.77 3.38
C ARG A 273 -10.13 -25.96 3.70
N VAL A 274 -9.03 -25.67 4.37
CA VAL A 274 -8.07 -26.65 4.88
C VAL A 274 -8.17 -26.70 6.40
N ALA A 275 -8.47 -27.87 6.98
CA ALA A 275 -8.43 -28.04 8.42
C ALA A 275 -6.98 -28.02 8.92
N ALA A 276 -6.64 -27.08 9.80
CA ALA A 276 -5.30 -26.88 10.34
C ALA A 276 -5.09 -27.50 11.74
N GLY A 277 -6.02 -28.36 12.17
CA GLY A 277 -5.99 -29.03 13.47
C GLY A 277 -6.69 -28.23 14.57
N SER A 278 -6.24 -28.42 15.81
CA SER A 278 -6.75 -27.71 16.99
C SER A 278 -5.63 -26.98 17.74
N ILE A 279 -5.98 -25.84 18.33
CA ILE A 279 -5.14 -25.16 19.34
C ILE A 279 -5.74 -25.40 20.73
N ARG A 280 -4.88 -25.59 21.73
CA ARG A 280 -5.28 -25.57 23.14
C ARG A 280 -4.91 -24.24 23.75
N LEU A 281 -5.87 -23.62 24.44
CA LEU A 281 -5.71 -22.36 25.15
C LEU A 281 -6.03 -22.57 26.64
N PRO A 282 -5.15 -23.21 27.44
CA PRO A 282 -5.44 -23.51 28.85
C PRO A 282 -5.64 -22.27 29.72
N SER A 283 -5.10 -21.12 29.32
CA SER A 283 -5.26 -19.83 29.97
C SER A 283 -6.38 -18.97 29.35
N GLY A 284 -6.99 -19.43 28.26
CA GLY A 284 -7.90 -18.60 27.46
C GLY A 284 -7.23 -17.44 26.72
N ARG A 285 -5.90 -17.28 26.78
CA ARG A 285 -5.17 -16.18 26.12
C ARG A 285 -4.67 -16.63 24.76
N LEU A 286 -5.24 -16.08 23.70
CA LEU A 286 -4.79 -16.31 22.32
C LEU A 286 -3.85 -15.17 21.89
N LEU A 287 -2.73 -15.58 21.28
CA LEU A 287 -1.77 -14.73 20.59
C LEU A 287 -1.58 -15.31 19.18
N VAL A 288 -1.67 -14.48 18.16
CA VAL A 288 -1.06 -14.69 16.84
C VAL A 288 -0.09 -13.52 16.67
N ALA A 289 0.77 -13.58 15.68
CA ALA A 289 1.65 -12.51 15.27
C ALA A 289 2.16 -12.89 13.88
N ASP A 290 2.64 -11.92 13.12
CA ASP A 290 3.52 -12.28 12.03
C ASP A 290 4.82 -12.87 12.62
N PRO A 291 5.18 -14.14 12.32
CA PRO A 291 6.43 -14.71 12.79
C PRO A 291 7.66 -13.92 12.31
N GLY A 292 7.55 -13.18 11.20
CA GLY A 292 8.59 -12.27 10.71
C GLY A 292 8.66 -10.91 11.42
N TRP A 293 7.67 -10.56 12.25
CA TRP A 293 7.61 -9.28 12.99
C TRP A 293 7.59 -9.46 14.52
N LEU A 294 7.85 -10.66 15.04
CA LEU A 294 7.96 -10.93 16.48
C LEU A 294 9.02 -10.04 17.16
N ASP A 295 10.09 -9.72 16.44
CA ASP A 295 11.24 -8.97 16.93
C ASP A 295 11.09 -7.45 16.74
N ALA A 296 10.20 -7.02 15.82
CA ALA A 296 10.02 -5.62 15.43
C ALA A 296 9.20 -4.80 16.44
N GLY A 297 8.68 -5.41 17.51
CA GLY A 297 7.97 -4.69 18.56
C GLY A 297 6.57 -4.08 18.27
N PRO A 298 5.88 -4.23 17.11
CA PRO A 298 4.46 -3.94 17.09
C PRO A 298 3.78 -4.90 18.07
N ALA A 299 2.94 -4.37 18.97
CA ALA A 299 2.27 -5.23 19.93
C ALA A 299 1.44 -6.27 19.16
N PRO A 300 1.68 -7.59 19.35
CA PRO A 300 0.77 -8.58 18.84
C PRO A 300 -0.58 -8.28 19.48
N PHE A 301 -1.65 -8.26 18.68
CA PHE A 301 -2.96 -8.17 19.28
C PHE A 301 -3.11 -9.36 20.26
N THR A 302 -3.80 -9.16 21.37
CA THR A 302 -4.09 -10.24 22.32
C THR A 302 -5.58 -10.48 22.46
N ALA A 303 -5.99 -11.75 22.40
CA ALA A 303 -7.35 -12.18 22.61
C ALA A 303 -7.50 -12.87 23.98
N THR A 304 -8.69 -12.74 24.58
CA THR A 304 -9.11 -13.53 25.74
C THR A 304 -10.42 -14.19 25.39
N VAL A 305 -10.49 -15.48 25.71
CA VAL A 305 -11.43 -16.47 25.20
C VAL A 305 -11.65 -17.48 26.35
N PRO A 306 -12.73 -18.28 26.38
CA PRO A 306 -12.84 -19.34 27.39
C PRO A 306 -11.65 -20.32 27.35
N PRO A 307 -11.14 -20.82 28.48
CA PRO A 307 -10.13 -21.88 28.45
C PRO A 307 -10.69 -23.14 27.76
N GLY A 308 -9.99 -23.65 26.74
CA GLY A 308 -10.53 -24.72 25.91
C GLY A 308 -9.59 -25.25 24.81
N GLU A 309 -10.14 -26.13 23.98
CA GLU A 309 -9.54 -26.63 22.74
C GLU A 309 -10.41 -26.19 21.56
N TYR A 310 -9.77 -25.63 20.54
CA TYR A 310 -10.43 -24.89 19.48
C TYR A 310 -9.95 -25.33 18.09
N PRO A 311 -10.83 -25.73 17.17
CA PRO A 311 -10.45 -26.08 15.82
C PRO A 311 -10.09 -24.84 15.01
N VAL A 312 -9.11 -25.00 14.13
CA VAL A 312 -8.61 -23.97 13.21
C VAL A 312 -8.83 -24.42 11.77
N ASP A 313 -9.52 -23.58 11.00
CA ASP A 313 -9.60 -23.68 9.55
C ASP A 313 -8.67 -22.63 8.91
N VAL A 314 -8.00 -22.98 7.82
CA VAL A 314 -7.28 -22.05 6.93
C VAL A 314 -8.01 -22.02 5.60
N PHE A 315 -8.26 -20.84 5.06
CA PHE A 315 -8.90 -20.62 3.77
C PHE A 315 -7.86 -20.08 2.78
N ARG A 316 -7.73 -20.75 1.65
CA ARG A 316 -6.85 -20.35 0.54
C ARG A 316 -7.69 -20.13 -0.71
N ALA A 317 -7.26 -19.22 -1.58
CA ALA A 317 -7.76 -19.16 -2.95
C ALA A 317 -6.57 -19.06 -3.89
N ALA A 318 -6.67 -19.73 -5.03
CA ALA A 318 -5.54 -19.96 -5.92
C ALA A 318 -5.96 -19.86 -7.39
N SER A 319 -5.20 -19.11 -8.18
CA SER A 319 -5.16 -19.19 -9.64
C SER A 319 -3.75 -19.61 -10.06
N GLY A 320 -3.50 -20.92 -10.16
CA GLY A 320 -2.20 -21.47 -10.59
C GLY A 320 -1.03 -21.34 -9.60
N GLY A 321 -1.28 -20.90 -8.36
CA GLY A 321 -0.26 -20.78 -7.30
C GLY A 321 -0.89 -20.52 -5.93
N PHE A 322 -0.17 -20.82 -4.85
CA PHE A 322 -0.67 -20.67 -3.48
C PHE A 322 -0.75 -19.19 -3.07
N ARG A 323 -1.93 -18.76 -2.60
CA ARG A 323 -2.10 -17.58 -1.73
C ARG A 323 -3.04 -17.93 -0.58
N ALA A 324 -2.65 -17.57 0.64
CA ALA A 324 -3.52 -17.64 1.80
C ALA A 324 -4.48 -16.45 1.77
N VAL A 325 -5.75 -16.67 2.10
CA VAL A 325 -6.81 -15.67 1.95
C VAL A 325 -7.47 -15.33 3.27
N ALA A 326 -7.65 -16.32 4.15
CA ALA A 326 -8.09 -16.10 5.52
C ALA A 326 -7.71 -17.26 6.45
N CYS A 327 -7.77 -17.01 7.76
CA CYS A 327 -7.70 -18.05 8.79
C CYS A 327 -8.86 -17.85 9.77
N ARG A 328 -9.46 -18.95 10.26
CA ARG A 328 -10.58 -18.95 11.20
C ARG A 328 -10.28 -19.86 12.38
N VAL A 329 -10.23 -19.28 13.58
CA VAL A 329 -10.32 -20.03 14.84
C VAL A 329 -11.78 -19.99 15.29
N THR A 330 -12.34 -21.15 15.65
CA THR A 330 -13.75 -21.26 16.07
C THR A 330 -13.87 -21.09 17.58
N GLY A 331 -14.85 -20.32 18.06
CA GLY A 331 -15.25 -20.28 19.49
C GLY A 331 -14.54 -19.24 20.37
N THR A 332 -14.03 -18.14 19.80
CA THR A 332 -13.21 -17.15 20.51
C THR A 332 -13.39 -15.71 20.05
N ASP A 333 -13.30 -14.74 20.98
CA ASP A 333 -13.80 -13.36 20.78
C ASP A 333 -12.86 -12.31 20.16
N ARG A 334 -11.58 -12.57 19.81
CA ARG A 334 -10.68 -11.47 19.37
C ARG A 334 -9.59 -11.82 18.32
N ILE A 335 -9.01 -10.78 17.70
CA ILE A 335 -8.46 -10.65 16.31
C ILE A 335 -6.91 -10.65 16.19
N ILE A 336 -6.18 -11.41 15.35
CA ILE A 336 -4.69 -11.26 15.28
C ILE A 336 -3.96 -11.67 13.94
N THR A 337 -2.73 -11.16 13.71
CA THR A 337 -1.99 -10.97 12.43
C THR A 337 -1.04 -12.09 11.92
N SER A 338 -0.78 -12.07 10.61
CA SER A 338 0.49 -12.33 9.89
C SER A 338 0.29 -12.05 8.38
N GLY A 339 1.24 -11.53 7.60
CA GLY A 339 1.17 -11.53 6.13
C GLY A 339 1.77 -10.30 5.40
N SER A 340 2.17 -10.51 4.14
CA SER A 340 2.75 -9.50 3.24
C SER A 340 1.69 -8.61 2.57
N GLY A 341 1.51 -7.39 3.07
CA GLY A 341 0.57 -6.39 2.57
C GLY A 341 0.92 -4.99 3.08
N ASP A 342 0.06 -3.99 2.88
CA ASP A 342 0.34 -2.58 3.22
C ASP A 342 0.35 -2.24 4.73
N GLY A 343 0.45 -3.26 5.59
CA GLY A 343 0.49 -3.17 7.05
C GLY A 343 -0.87 -3.00 7.72
N ALA A 344 -1.96 -2.87 6.97
CA ALA A 344 -3.28 -2.52 7.51
C ALA A 344 -4.39 -3.52 7.13
N TYR A 345 -4.26 -4.77 7.61
CA TYR A 345 -5.30 -5.78 7.36
C TYR A 345 -6.58 -5.55 8.17
N PRO A 346 -7.75 -5.58 7.52
CA PRO A 346 -9.04 -5.51 8.15
C PRO A 346 -9.46 -6.88 8.65
N VAL A 347 -10.30 -6.85 9.69
CA VAL A 347 -10.54 -8.03 10.49
C VAL A 347 -11.91 -8.00 11.15
N TRP A 348 -12.57 -9.16 11.24
CA TRP A 348 -13.95 -9.26 11.69
C TRP A 348 -14.17 -10.36 12.71
N LEU A 349 -15.24 -10.15 13.45
CA LEU A 349 -15.75 -10.99 14.52
C LEU A 349 -17.17 -11.37 14.12
N GLY A 350 -17.37 -12.63 13.71
CA GLY A 350 -18.71 -13.17 13.52
C GLY A 350 -19.32 -13.48 14.88
N ARG A 351 -20.56 -13.03 15.12
CA ARG A 351 -21.29 -13.31 16.36
C ARG A 351 -22.30 -14.43 16.17
N ALA A 352 -22.44 -15.27 17.18
CA ALA A 352 -23.56 -16.18 17.36
C ALA A 352 -24.84 -15.40 17.68
N GLN A 353 -25.97 -16.11 17.68
CA GLN A 353 -27.31 -15.53 17.88
C GLN A 353 -27.51 -14.92 19.29
N ASP A 354 -26.71 -15.34 20.27
CA ASP A 354 -26.66 -14.80 21.64
C ASP A 354 -25.69 -13.60 21.79
N GLY A 355 -24.98 -13.22 20.73
CA GLY A 355 -24.01 -12.14 20.71
C GLY A 355 -22.59 -12.53 21.11
N ALA A 356 -22.33 -13.77 21.57
CA ALA A 356 -20.96 -14.29 21.75
C ALA A 356 -20.25 -14.41 20.39
N ILE A 357 -18.93 -14.39 20.32
CA ILE A 357 -18.24 -14.48 19.01
C ILE A 357 -18.00 -15.95 18.65
N SER A 358 -18.47 -16.31 17.47
CA SER A 358 -18.44 -17.65 16.91
C SER A 358 -17.23 -17.87 16.01
N CYS A 359 -16.80 -16.84 15.27
CA CYS A 359 -15.68 -16.95 14.35
C CYS A 359 -14.86 -15.66 14.18
N TYR A 360 -13.64 -15.88 13.72
CA TYR A 360 -12.65 -14.88 13.34
C TYR A 360 -12.39 -14.93 11.84
N VAL A 361 -12.20 -13.78 11.20
CA VAL A 361 -11.77 -13.68 9.78
C VAL A 361 -10.65 -12.66 9.66
N LEU A 362 -9.48 -13.10 9.20
CA LEU A 362 -8.39 -12.25 8.69
C LEU A 362 -8.52 -12.15 7.17
N ASP A 363 -8.62 -10.95 6.60
CA ASP A 363 -8.50 -10.74 5.16
C ASP A 363 -7.09 -10.17 4.89
N PHE A 364 -6.30 -10.92 4.13
CA PHE A 364 -4.93 -10.55 3.75
C PHE A 364 -4.89 -9.46 2.67
N LEU A 365 -6.02 -8.81 2.36
CA LEU A 365 -6.20 -7.77 1.33
C LEU A 365 -5.45 -8.12 0.04
N ASP A 366 -5.60 -9.35 -0.43
CA ASP A 366 -5.12 -9.70 -1.76
C ASP A 366 -5.77 -8.74 -2.76
N PRO A 367 -5.00 -7.91 -3.49
CA PRO A 367 -5.56 -6.92 -4.40
C PRO A 367 -6.50 -7.53 -5.44
N ASP A 368 -6.25 -8.79 -5.81
CA ASP A 368 -7.10 -9.56 -6.72
C ASP A 368 -8.48 -9.80 -6.09
N LEU A 369 -8.56 -10.12 -4.80
CA LEU A 369 -9.82 -10.39 -4.08
C LEU A 369 -10.54 -9.13 -3.58
N ALA A 370 -9.80 -8.11 -3.17
CA ALA A 370 -10.38 -6.83 -2.74
C ALA A 370 -11.09 -6.09 -3.89
N THR A 371 -10.73 -6.43 -5.14
CA THR A 371 -11.35 -5.91 -6.37
C THR A 371 -12.28 -6.90 -7.07
N ALA A 372 -12.13 -8.21 -6.82
CA ALA A 372 -12.98 -9.26 -7.35
C ALA A 372 -14.47 -9.11 -6.99
N ARG A 373 -15.30 -9.85 -7.71
CA ARG A 373 -16.72 -10.06 -7.39
C ARG A 373 -16.99 -11.55 -7.15
N PRO A 374 -17.91 -11.91 -6.25
CA PRO A 374 -18.48 -13.25 -6.21
C PRO A 374 -19.11 -13.59 -7.58
N ALA A 375 -18.92 -14.82 -8.02
CA ALA A 375 -19.51 -15.36 -9.25
C ALA A 375 -20.98 -15.78 -9.07
#